data_AF-A0A496Q840-F1
#
_entry.id   AF-A0A496Q840-F1
#
_cell.length_a   1.000
_cell.length_b   1.000
_cell.length_c   1.000
_cell.angle_alpha   90.00
_cell.angle_beta   90.00
_cell.angle_gamma   90.00
#
_symmetry.space_group_name_H-M   'P 1'
#
loop_
_entity.id
_entity.type
_entity.pdbx_description
1 polymer ?
#
loop_
_entity_poly.entity_id
_entity_poly.type
_entity_poly.pdbx_seq_one_letter_code
_entity_poly.pdbx_strand_id
1 'polypeptide(L)' 'MASPAKTEAGLILLGGVAKMAKAKTIVQVYLVCSECRTRNYYKKKNRQFKKKLELRKYCPVCNKHTLHVEGK' A
#
# COMPACT_ATOMS: atom_id res chain seq x y z
N MET A 1 -49.99 -19.98 -43.97
CA MET A 1 -49.40 -21.30 -43.66
C MET A 1 -47.91 -21.13 -43.48
N ALA A 2 -47.37 -21.74 -42.42
CA ALA A 2 -45.95 -21.96 -42.11
C ALA A 2 -45.04 -20.77 -41.74
N SER A 3 -45.02 -20.43 -40.44
CA SER A 3 -43.75 -20.37 -39.67
C SER A 3 -43.04 -21.74 -39.72
N PRO A 4 -41.78 -21.96 -39.30
CA PRO A 4 -40.91 -21.14 -38.43
C PRO A 4 -39.39 -21.14 -38.79
N ALA A 5 -38.60 -20.25 -38.19
CA ALA A 5 -37.23 -20.57 -37.75
C ALA A 5 -36.75 -19.47 -36.78
N LYS A 6 -36.72 -19.82 -35.50
CA LYS A 6 -36.15 -19.02 -34.42
C LYS A 6 -34.62 -19.15 -34.52
N THR A 7 -33.94 -18.15 -35.06
CA THR A 7 -32.47 -18.11 -34.99
C THR A 7 -32.06 -17.46 -33.67
N GLU A 8 -31.89 -18.35 -32.70
CA GLU A 8 -30.82 -18.39 -31.71
C GLU A 8 -30.42 -17.11 -30.97
N ALA A 9 -30.73 -17.16 -29.68
CA ALA A 9 -30.16 -16.36 -28.63
C ALA A 9 -28.64 -16.21 -28.78
N GLY A 10 -28.18 -14.96 -28.84
CA GLY A 10 -26.77 -14.62 -28.86
C GLY A 10 -26.50 -13.33 -28.09
N LEU A 11 -27.11 -13.16 -26.92
CA LEU A 11 -26.68 -12.13 -25.97
C LEU A 11 -25.36 -12.60 -25.34
N ILE A 12 -24.27 -12.45 -26.07
CA ILE A 12 -22.92 -12.56 -25.50
C ILE A 12 -22.71 -11.28 -24.70
N LEU A 13 -23.04 -11.33 -23.42
CA LEU A 13 -22.53 -10.36 -22.45
C LEU A 13 -21.01 -10.50 -22.44
N LEU A 14 -20.32 -9.68 -23.23
CA LEU A 14 -18.90 -9.38 -23.03
C LEU A 14 -18.78 -8.57 -21.73
N GLY A 15 -19.00 -9.25 -20.61
CA GLY A 15 -18.75 -8.78 -19.26
C GLY A 15 -17.24 -8.70 -19.02
N GLY A 16 -16.58 -7.77 -19.71
CA GLY A 16 -15.25 -7.33 -19.36
C GLY A 16 -15.33 -6.52 -18.07
N VAL A 17 -15.21 -7.18 -16.92
CA VAL A 17 -15.02 -6.49 -15.64
C VAL A 17 -13.68 -5.75 -15.70
N ALA A 18 -13.72 -4.47 -16.05
CA ALA A 18 -12.58 -3.58 -15.99
C ALA A 18 -12.00 -3.64 -14.56
N LYS A 19 -10.81 -4.22 -14.42
CA LYS A 19 -10.10 -4.24 -13.14
C LYS A 19 -9.68 -2.80 -12.82
N MET A 20 -10.49 -2.11 -12.02
CA MET A 20 -10.13 -0.82 -11.43
C MET A 20 -8.81 -0.95 -10.69
N ALA A 21 -7.83 -0.12 -11.05
CA ALA A 21 -6.54 -0.08 -10.38
C ALA A 21 -6.75 0.23 -8.90
N LYS A 22 -6.27 -0.66 -8.03
CA LYS A 22 -6.42 -0.54 -6.58
C LYS A 22 -5.68 0.72 -6.13
N ALA A 23 -6.39 1.69 -5.56
CA ALA A 23 -5.81 2.95 -5.09
C ALA A 23 -4.63 2.68 -4.14
N LYS A 24 -3.48 3.27 -4.45
CA LYS A 24 -2.25 3.13 -3.65
C LYS A 24 -2.39 3.94 -2.36
N THR A 25 -2.76 3.28 -1.26
CA THR A 25 -2.89 3.93 0.06
C THR A 25 -1.52 4.20 0.68
N ILE A 26 -1.08 5.46 0.66
CA ILE A 26 0.19 5.90 1.29
C ILE A 26 -0.11 6.42 2.70
N VAL A 27 0.61 5.92 3.70
CA VAL A 27 0.51 6.32 5.11
C VAL A 27 1.80 7.01 5.52
N GLN A 28 1.70 8.09 6.29
CA GLN A 28 2.86 8.73 6.90
C GLN A 28 3.19 8.03 8.22
N VAL A 29 4.43 7.59 8.35
CA VAL A 29 4.98 6.93 9.54
C VAL A 29 6.17 7.71 10.04
N TYR A 30 6.43 7.63 11.33
CA TYR A 30 7.59 8.26 11.95
C TYR A 30 8.56 7.21 12.45
N LEU A 31 9.85 7.52 12.43
CA LEU A 31 10.94 6.68 12.91
C LEU A 31 11.41 7.19 14.26
N VAL A 32 11.45 6.27 15.21
CA VAL A 32 11.82 6.48 16.61
C VAL A 32 13.20 5.90 16.84
N CYS A 33 14.10 6.68 17.43
CA CYS A 33 15.42 6.20 17.84
C CYS A 33 15.28 5.15 18.97
N SER A 34 15.98 4.03 18.87
CA SER A 34 15.95 2.98 19.91
C SER A 34 16.54 3.41 21.26
N GLU A 35 17.40 4.43 21.26
CA GLU A 35 18.10 4.87 22.48
C GLU A 35 17.36 6.01 23.18
N CYS A 36 17.21 7.16 22.53
CA CYS A 36 16.56 8.34 23.12
C CYS A 36 15.04 8.35 22.97
N ARG A 37 14.45 7.43 22.19
CA ARG A 37 12.99 7.33 21.93
C ARG A 37 12.38 8.60 21.30
N THR A 38 13.23 9.49 20.78
CA THR A 38 12.81 10.69 20.07
C THR A 38 12.31 10.33 18.67
N ARG A 39 11.22 10.99 18.25
CA ARG A 39 10.68 10.92 16.89
C ARG A 39 11.51 11.82 15.99
N ASN A 40 12.30 11.23 15.10
CA ASN A 40 13.38 11.96 14.43
C ASN A 40 13.20 12.09 12.92
N TYR A 41 12.47 11.18 12.29
CA TYR A 41 12.24 11.21 10.85
C TYR A 41 10.81 10.85 10.50
N TYR A 42 10.27 11.51 9.48
CA TYR A 42 8.99 11.15 8.86
C TYR A 42 9.24 10.48 7.51
N LYS A 43 8.54 9.38 7.25
CA LYS A 43 8.58 8.66 5.98
C LYS A 43 7.18 8.32 5.52
N LYS A 44 6.98 8.34 4.20
CA LYS A 44 5.75 7.86 3.57
C LYS A 44 5.96 6.39 3.23
N LYS A 45 5.06 5.54 3.70
CA LYS A 45 5.09 4.09 3.49
C LYS A 45 3.79 3.64 2.86
N ASN A 46 3.86 2.73 1.91
CA ASN A 46 2.66 2.15 1.33
C ASN A 46 1.98 1.26 2.38
N ARG A 47 0.67 1.41 2.61
CA ARG A 47 -0.07 0.63 3.63
C ARG A 47 -0.02 -0.88 3.37
N GLN A 48 0.17 -1.27 2.10
CA GLN A 48 0.35 -2.66 1.70
C GLN A 48 1.65 -3.27 2.26
N PHE A 49 2.65 -2.45 2.59
CA PHE A 49 3.90 -2.91 3.15
C PHE A 49 3.76 -3.10 4.67
N LYS A 50 3.53 -4.34 5.11
CA LYS A 50 3.28 -4.68 6.52
C LYS A 50 4.55 -4.78 7.38
N LYS A 51 5.73 -4.90 6.77
CA LYS A 51 6.99 -5.04 7.49
C LYS A 51 7.34 -3.74 8.21
N LYS A 52 7.68 -3.79 9.50
CA LYS A 52 8.18 -2.62 10.23
C LYS A 52 9.47 -2.12 9.58
N LEU A 53 9.59 -0.80 9.43
CA LEU A 53 10.81 -0.18 8.94
C LEU A 53 11.83 -0.09 10.08
N GLU A 54 12.99 -0.69 9.90
CA GLU A 54 14.13 -0.59 10.80
C GLU A 54 15.32 -0.07 9.99
N LEU A 55 15.81 1.12 10.32
CA LEU A 55 16.84 1.81 9.55
C LEU A 55 17.93 2.31 10.50
N ARG A 56 19.19 2.08 10.16
CA ARG A 56 20.31 2.74 10.85
C ARG A 56 20.43 4.16 10.33
N LYS A 57 20.18 5.14 11.20
CA LYS A 57 20.24 6.58 10.89
C LYS A 57 20.94 7.33 12.00
N TYR A 58 21.51 8.47 11.64
CA TYR A 58 22.05 9.42 12.62
C TYR A 58 20.94 9.92 13.54
N CYS A 59 21.18 9.89 14.85
CA CYS A 59 20.32 10.56 15.81
C CYS A 59 21.02 11.85 16.28
N PRO A 60 20.43 13.04 16.06
CA PRO A 60 20.99 14.31 16.52
C PRO A 60 20.92 14.50 18.04
N VAL A 61 20.11 13.69 18.74
CA VAL A 61 20.05 13.72 20.21
C VAL A 61 21.17 12.86 20.81
N CYS A 62 21.47 11.71 20.19
CA CYS A 62 22.52 10.79 20.66
C CYS A 62 23.89 11.04 20.01
N ASN A 63 23.96 11.94 19.03
CA ASN A 63 25.13 12.26 18.20
C ASN A 63 25.82 11.05 17.54
N LYS A 64 25.08 9.98 17.25
CA LYS A 64 25.61 8.74 16.65
C LYS A 64 24.58 8.03 15.79
N HIS A 65 25.03 7.07 14.99
CA HIS A 65 24.16 6.24 14.15
C HIS A 65 23.53 5.13 14.98
N THR A 66 22.21 5.20 15.15
CA THR A 66 21.44 4.25 15.94
C THR A 66 20.36 3.59 15.11
N LEU A 67 19.82 2.49 15.62
CA LEU A 67 18.69 1.82 15.01
C LEU A 67 17.43 2.68 15.24
N HIS A 68 16.79 3.08 14.15
CA HIS A 68 15.51 3.76 14.19
C HIS A 68 14.41 2.81 13.72
N VAL A 69 13.38 2.65 14.55
CA VAL A 69 12.23 1.77 14.30
C VAL A 69 11.00 2.57 13.97
N GLU A 70 10.15 2.06 13.10
CA GLU A 70 8.82 2.63 12.83
C GLU A 70 8.00 2.69 14.12
N GLY A 71 7.61 3.90 14.52
CA GLY A 71 6.70 4.13 15.63
C GLY A 71 5.28 3.72 15.27
N LYS A 72 4.50 3.31 16.28
CA LYS A 72 3.10 2.95 16.12
C LYS A 72 2.20 4.15 15.86
#